data_AF-A0AAD6GHH7-F1
#
_entry.id   AF-A0AAD6GHH7-F1
#
_cell.length_a   1.000
_cell.length_b   1.000
_cell.length_c   1.000
_cell.angle_alpha   90.00
_cell.angle_beta   90.00
_cell.angle_gamma   90.00
#
_symmetry.space_group_name_H-M   'P 1'
#
loop_
_entity.id
_entity.type
_entity.pdbx_description
1 polymer ?
#
loop_
_entity_poly.entity_id
_entity_poly.type
_entity_poly.pdbx_seq_one_letter_code
_entity_poly.pdbx_strand_id
1 'polypeptide(L)'
;MVRHEYQEGSIRIAVGHDENTGYFISVYDKRLEVNVETHDDFDVLRYDVARDGTGCYLNAHTGSHGFGKQISLGAMEKIWRLYIIDQSAMDLLRENLTSL
;
A
#
# COMPACT_ATOMS: atom_id res chain seq x y z
N MET A 1 -8.37 -13.15 4.26
CA MET A 1 -7.43 -12.04 3.99
C MET A 1 -6.51 -11.90 5.18
N VAL A 2 -5.20 -11.98 4.94
CA VAL A 2 -4.15 -11.61 5.89
C VAL A 2 -3.78 -10.16 5.63
N ARG A 3 -3.68 -9.33 6.68
CA ARG A 3 -3.32 -7.92 6.58
C ARG A 3 -2.47 -7.50 7.77
N HIS A 4 -1.39 -6.78 7.49
CA HIS A 4 -0.50 -6.15 8.45
C HIS A 4 -0.45 -4.66 8.19
N GLU A 5 -0.40 -3.87 9.25
CA GLU A 5 -0.22 -2.42 9.16
C GLU A 5 1.02 -1.99 9.92
N TYR A 6 1.80 -1.12 9.29
CA TYR A 6 2.99 -0.48 9.84
C TYR A 6 2.76 1.03 9.84
N GLN A 7 3.28 1.70 10.86
CA GLN A 7 3.22 3.15 10.97
C GLN A 7 4.64 3.68 11.22
N GLU A 8 5.09 4.58 10.36
CA GLU A 8 6.36 5.30 10.49
C GLU A 8 6.09 6.80 10.38
N GLY A 9 6.06 7.49 11.53
CA GLY A 9 5.68 8.90 11.59
C GLY A 9 4.28 9.12 11.01
N SER A 10 4.17 9.95 9.96
CA SER A 10 2.90 10.22 9.25
C SER A 10 2.56 9.19 8.17
N ILE A 11 3.49 8.28 7.85
CA ILE A 11 3.31 7.28 6.80
C ILE A 11 2.70 6.01 7.42
N ARG A 12 1.60 5.54 6.83
CA ARG A 12 0.96 4.26 7.16
C ARG A 12 1.11 3.32 5.97
N ILE A 13 1.58 2.11 6.21
CA ILE A 13 1.77 1.07 5.19
C ILE A 13 0.89 -0.10 5.55
N ALA A 14 0.01 -0.51 4.64
CA ALA A 14 -0.77 -1.73 4.77
C ALA A 14 -0.30 -2.74 3.73
N VAL A 15 -0.01 -3.96 4.15
CA VAL A 15 0.34 -5.08 3.26
C VAL A 15 -0.42 -6.32 3.66
N GLY A 16 -0.44 -7.30 2.77
CA GLY A 16 -1.10 -8.56 3.07
C GLY A 16 -1.34 -9.38 1.82
N HIS A 17 -2.19 -10.38 1.97
CA HIS A 17 -2.61 -11.20 0.85
C HIS A 17 -3.97 -11.88 1.07
N ASP A 18 -4.59 -12.25 -0.04
CA ASP A 18 -5.73 -13.17 -0.11
C ASP A 18 -5.77 -13.86 -1.48
N GLU A 19 -6.71 -14.80 -1.66
CA GLU A 19 -6.84 -15.60 -2.88
C GLU A 19 -7.16 -14.79 -4.15
N ASN A 20 -7.86 -13.67 -4.02
CA ASN A 20 -8.31 -12.85 -5.15
C ASN A 20 -7.32 -11.70 -5.44
N THR A 21 -6.90 -11.02 -4.39
CA THR A 21 -6.02 -9.85 -4.44
C THR A 21 -4.56 -10.25 -4.68
N GLY A 22 -4.20 -11.51 -4.43
CA GLY A 22 -2.81 -11.90 -4.32
C GLY A 22 -2.15 -11.11 -3.19
N TYR A 23 -0.87 -10.78 -3.34
CA TYR A 23 -0.18 -9.88 -2.43
C TYR A 23 -0.55 -8.44 -2.75
N PHE A 24 -0.63 -7.58 -1.74
CA PHE A 24 -0.90 -6.15 -1.92
C PHE A 24 -0.02 -5.27 -1.03
N ILE A 25 0.05 -4.00 -1.43
CA ILE A 25 0.57 -2.90 -0.60
C ILE A 25 -0.25 -1.64 -0.86
N SER A 26 -0.54 -0.91 0.22
CA SER A 26 -1.08 0.44 0.17
C SER A 26 -0.26 1.34 1.10
N VAL A 27 0.26 2.45 0.59
CA VAL A 27 1.04 3.43 1.34
C VAL A 27 0.30 4.75 1.39
N TYR A 28 0.00 5.17 2.61
CA TYR A 28 -0.73 6.39 2.91
C TYR A 28 0.21 7.39 3.58
N ASP A 29 0.11 8.66 3.19
CA ASP A 29 0.68 9.77 3.95
C ASP A 29 -0.44 10.62 4.54
N LYS A 30 -0.60 10.60 5.87
CA LYS A 30 -1.66 11.36 6.56
C LYS A 30 -1.58 12.87 6.33
N ARG A 31 -0.41 13.40 5.92
CA ARG A 31 -0.26 14.82 5.59
C ARG A 31 -0.96 15.18 4.27
N LEU A 32 -1.16 14.17 3.42
CA LEU A 32 -1.82 14.28 2.11
C LEU A 32 -3.28 13.84 2.13
N GLU A 33 -3.80 13.44 3.29
CA GLU A 33 -5.23 13.19 3.46
C GLU A 33 -6.00 14.52 3.37
N VAL A 34 -7.08 14.53 2.59
CA VAL A 34 -7.90 15.73 2.39
C VAL A 34 -8.64 16.07 3.67
N ASN A 35 -8.58 17.33 4.07
CA ASN A 35 -9.47 17.86 5.09
C ASN A 35 -10.59 18.65 4.41
N VAL A 36 -11.77 18.06 4.30
CA VAL A 36 -12.92 18.65 3.59
C VAL A 36 -13.42 19.97 4.21
N GLU A 37 -12.92 20.37 5.38
CA GLU A 37 -13.31 21.62 6.05
C GLU A 37 -12.57 22.86 5.51
N THR A 38 -11.39 22.69 4.89
CA THR A 38 -10.55 23.82 4.48
C THR A 38 -10.87 24.37 3.08
N HIS A 39 -11.32 23.51 2.16
CA HIS A 39 -11.70 23.88 0.78
C HIS A 39 -10.68 24.79 0.07
N ASP A 40 -9.39 24.51 0.22
CA ASP A 40 -8.30 25.32 -0.34
C ASP A 40 -7.63 24.66 -1.55
N ASP A 41 -6.75 25.40 -2.22
CA ASP A 41 -5.97 24.90 -3.37
C ASP A 41 -5.05 23.71 -2.98
N PHE A 42 -4.73 23.56 -1.70
CA PHE A 42 -3.92 22.44 -1.23
C PHE A 42 -4.72 21.13 -1.21
N ASP A 43 -6.03 21.19 -0.93
CA ASP A 43 -6.92 20.04 -1.06
C ASP A 43 -7.04 19.57 -2.52
N VAL A 44 -7.00 20.49 -3.50
CA VAL A 44 -6.95 20.13 -4.94
C VAL A 44 -5.70 19.31 -5.24
N LEU A 45 -4.53 19.75 -4.75
CA LEU A 45 -3.27 19.01 -4.91
C LEU A 45 -3.34 17.62 -4.25
N ARG A 46 -3.97 17.50 -3.08
CA ARG A 46 -4.14 16.21 -2.40
C ARG A 46 -5.00 15.23 -3.19
N TYR A 47 -6.08 15.72 -3.82
CA TYR A 47 -6.90 14.91 -4.74
C TYR A 47 -6.14 14.47 -6.00
N ASP A 48 -5.17 15.26 -6.48
CA ASP A 48 -4.30 14.85 -7.59
C ASP A 48 -3.36 13.71 -7.21
N VAL A 49 -2.91 13.65 -5.95
CA VAL A 49 -2.10 12.54 -5.42
C VAL A 49 -2.95 11.29 -5.22
N ALA A 50 -4.09 11.42 -4.54
CA ALA A 50 -5.01 10.33 -4.25
C ALA A 50 -6.44 10.81 -4.50
N ARG A 51 -7.04 10.36 -5.61
CA ARG A 51 -8.37 10.83 -6.07
C ARG A 51 -9.50 10.56 -5.09
N ASP A 52 -9.34 9.59 -4.21
CA ASP A 52 -10.28 9.27 -3.14
C ASP A 52 -10.07 10.13 -1.87
N GLY A 53 -9.10 11.05 -1.89
CA GLY A 53 -8.75 11.93 -0.78
C GLY A 53 -8.00 11.25 0.36
N THR A 54 -7.67 9.96 0.24
CA THR A 54 -7.12 9.16 1.35
C THR A 54 -5.63 9.40 1.63
N GLY A 55 -4.94 10.14 0.76
CA GLY A 55 -3.48 10.26 0.79
C GLY A 55 -2.73 8.97 0.40
N CYS A 56 -3.43 7.98 -0.18
CA CYS A 56 -2.82 6.73 -0.67
C CYS A 56 -2.10 6.96 -2.01
N TYR A 57 -0.82 7.29 -1.96
CA TYR A 57 -0.04 7.61 -3.16
C TYR A 57 0.56 6.36 -3.85
N LEU A 58 0.58 5.21 -3.17
CA LEU A 58 1.00 3.93 -3.73
C LEU A 58 0.00 2.85 -3.35
N ASN A 59 -0.60 2.22 -4.35
CA ASN A 59 -1.51 1.10 -4.16
C ASN A 59 -1.29 0.07 -5.27
N ALA A 60 -0.96 -1.17 -4.90
CA ALA A 60 -0.63 -2.21 -5.86
C ALA A 60 -1.03 -3.60 -5.36
N HIS A 61 -1.29 -4.51 -6.31
CA HIS A 61 -1.66 -5.89 -6.03
C HIS A 61 -1.11 -6.86 -7.09
N THR A 62 -1.06 -8.16 -6.80
CA THR A 62 -0.58 -9.18 -7.77
C THR A 62 -1.69 -10.04 -8.36
N GLY A 63 -2.84 -10.12 -7.70
CA GLY A 63 -3.98 -10.95 -8.09
C GLY A 63 -4.80 -10.37 -9.24
N SER A 64 -5.82 -11.12 -9.65
CA SER A 64 -6.72 -10.74 -10.75
C SER A 64 -7.69 -9.61 -10.38
N HIS A 65 -7.90 -9.39 -9.08
CA HIS A 65 -8.73 -8.33 -8.52
C HIS A 65 -7.91 -7.54 -7.50
N GLY A 66 -8.29 -6.29 -7.22
CA GLY A 66 -7.59 -5.45 -6.24
C GLY A 66 -7.73 -3.97 -6.54
N PHE A 67 -7.25 -3.14 -5.62
CA PHE A 67 -7.20 -1.70 -5.79
C PHE A 67 -5.81 -1.26 -6.29
N GLY A 68 -5.78 -0.22 -7.11
CA GLY A 68 -4.54 0.35 -7.63
C GLY A 68 -3.97 -0.43 -8.82
N LYS A 69 -2.66 -0.59 -8.87
CA LYS A 69 -1.94 -1.16 -10.01
C LYS A 69 -1.70 -2.67 -9.83
N GLN A 70 -2.17 -3.48 -10.78
CA GLN A 70 -1.74 -4.87 -10.88
C GLN A 70 -0.27 -4.94 -11.32
N ILE A 71 0.56 -5.67 -10.57
CA ILE A 71 1.99 -5.85 -10.80
C ILE A 71 2.43 -7.31 -10.65
N SER A 72 3.63 -7.62 -11.12
CA SER A 72 4.22 -8.94 -10.92
C SER A 72 4.70 -9.14 -9.47
N LEU A 73 4.81 -10.40 -9.07
CA LEU A 73 5.29 -10.79 -7.75
C LEU A 73 6.71 -10.29 -7.46
N GLY A 74 7.61 -10.35 -8.44
CA GLY A 74 8.97 -9.82 -8.31
C GLY A 74 9.03 -8.29 -8.19
N ALA A 75 8.05 -7.57 -8.74
CA ALA A 75 7.93 -6.12 -8.49
C ALA A 75 7.39 -5.87 -7.07
N MET A 76 6.41 -6.66 -6.62
CA MET A 76 5.86 -6.57 -5.26
C MET A 76 6.93 -6.80 -4.20
N GLU A 77 7.79 -7.82 -4.36
CA GLU A 77 8.90 -8.08 -3.45
C GLU A 77 9.83 -6.85 -3.33
N LYS A 78 10.19 -6.24 -4.46
CA LYS A 78 11.03 -5.02 -4.46
C LYS A 78 10.36 -3.87 -3.72
N ILE A 79 9.05 -3.67 -3.92
CA ILE A 79 8.30 -2.61 -3.25
C ILE A 79 8.21 -2.88 -1.74
N TRP A 80 7.88 -4.09 -1.32
CA TRP A 80 7.83 -4.44 0.11
C TRP A 80 9.18 -4.20 0.78
N ARG A 81 10.30 -4.55 0.13
CA ARG A 81 11.66 -4.25 0.65
C ARG A 81 11.95 -2.76 0.78
N LEU A 82 11.37 -1.92 -0.08
CA LEU A 82 11.58 -0.47 -0.02
C LEU A 82 10.83 0.17 1.15
N TYR A 83 9.65 -0.35 1.51
CA TYR A 83 8.77 0.25 2.51
C TYR A 83 8.78 -0.45 3.87
N ILE A 84 9.09 -1.74 3.91
CA ILE A 84 9.05 -2.54 5.13
C ILE A 84 10.49 -2.75 5.60
N ILE A 85 10.82 -2.11 6.72
CA ILE A 85 12.15 -2.17 7.33
C ILE A 85 12.33 -3.47 8.13
N ASP A 86 11.23 -4.09 8.57
CA ASP A 86 11.26 -5.29 9.42
C ASP A 86 11.44 -6.58 8.60
N GLN A 87 12.55 -7.27 8.85
CA GLN A 87 12.91 -8.55 8.26
C GLN A 87 11.85 -9.64 8.51
N SER A 88 11.13 -9.58 9.64
CA SER A 88 10.09 -10.57 9.99
C SER A 88 8.89 -10.54 9.04
N ALA A 89 8.51 -9.35 8.57
CA ALA A 89 7.47 -9.16 7.57
C ALA A 89 7.91 -9.65 6.18
N MET A 90 9.20 -9.50 5.88
CA MET A 90 9.81 -10.04 4.67
C MET A 90 9.93 -11.57 4.71
N ASP A 91 10.09 -12.16 5.88
CA ASP A 91 10.15 -13.62 6.03
C ASP A 91 8.76 -14.26 5.88
N LEU A 92 7.68 -13.60 6.35
CA LEU A 92 6.29 -13.94 6.03
C LEU A 92 5.99 -13.93 4.52
N LEU A 93 6.56 -12.99 3.78
CA LEU A 93 6.47 -12.99 2.31
C LEU A 93 7.18 -14.22 1.73
N ARG A 94 8.39 -14.53 2.19
CA ARG A 94 9.20 -15.65 1.68
C ARG A 94 8.57 -17.01 1.92
N GLU A 95 8.02 -17.26 3.09
CA GLU A 95 7.35 -18.54 3.42
C GLU A 95 6.18 -18.85 2.47
N ASN A 96 5.44 -17.81 2.06
CA ASN A 96 4.31 -17.94 1.13
C ASN A 96 4.71 -17.88 -0.36
N LEU A 97 5.96 -17.52 -0.68
CA LEU A 97 6.51 -17.54 -2.04
C LEU A 97 7.07 -18.93 -2.41
N THR A 98 7.60 -19.67 -1.45
CA THR A 98 8.18 -21.02 -1.66
C THR A 98 7.15 -22.15 -1.68
N SER A 99 5.88 -21.87 -1.38
CA SER A 99 4.78 -22.85 -1.35
C SER A 99 3.94 -22.90 -2.64
N LEU A 100 4.37 -22.18 -3.69
CA LEU A 100 3.84 -22.20 -5.07
C LEU A 100 4.89 -22.74 -6.04
#